data_AF-A0A816WBB4-F1
#
_entry.id   AF-A0A816WBB4-F1
#
_cell.length_a   1.000
_cell.length_b   1.000
_cell.length_c   1.000
_cell.angle_alpha   90.00
_cell.angle_beta   90.00
_cell.angle_gamma   90.00
#
_symmetry.space_group_name_H-M   'P 1'
#
loop_
_entity.id
_entity.type
_entity.pdbx_description
1 polymer ?
#
loop_
_entity_poly.entity_id
_entity_poly.type
_entity_poly.pdbx_seq_one_letter_code
_entity_poly.pdbx_strand_id
1 'polypeptide(L)'
;MFARKYYTDNPQQLAYISEFENTYDPSEVITWYTRNTFLYRMVNKALRTQDHLVVYAFRLFIRNLHMKLNLLQAENKSINSKLVLYRGQSLTKDDFEKLKSNIGGLLSVNTFLSTSEKKDIALLFTGGTIEDSDTEGILFEIDISTNEVSSASYANVDQFSAFQGTEREYLFSMGTVFRIKSIDKISGSAVWNIRLSLTNHTDAQLENLNLYMRQELQQCKTILSKFTNLMQQMNFPEKALHFYMKNSDIEKNPTIEDITLKYLIGDLCLHANNYEGALNCYQNVLEDMNENMQEKPMFICNLYNRIGNTYLELGNLDLAHEFHQRAFDLALSLPETNQGQIAANYIYQGDIVMEQNKMDEALIFYQKALALLIVHLPSTHSSIAHTYSRIAHVYRKQEKIEEALEMFEKSLSVLVDSSAANHPSISATHRHISTLLWILTRDEEALHHGLQALQIDANTLHLDDPQMKRRQDWVDFLRRDIHDHKCRLEENSHDWDQLSQFDM
;
A
#
# COMPACT_ATOMS: atom_id res chain seq x y z
N MET A 1 1.17 25.24 -19.15
CA MET A 1 2.17 24.29 -19.73
C MET A 1 1.87 22.80 -19.47
N PHE A 2 1.52 22.37 -18.24
CA PHE A 2 1.26 20.94 -17.92
C PHE A 2 0.14 20.29 -18.76
N ALA A 3 -1.05 20.90 -18.82
CA ALA A 3 -2.21 20.35 -19.55
C ALA A 3 -2.00 20.27 -21.07
N ARG A 4 -1.16 21.16 -21.65
CA ARG A 4 -0.89 21.19 -23.10
C ARG A 4 -0.27 19.88 -23.60
N LYS A 5 0.49 19.18 -22.76
CA LYS A 5 1.08 17.87 -23.09
C LYS A 5 0.05 16.77 -23.35
N TYR A 6 -1.17 16.92 -22.81
CA TYR A 6 -2.25 15.93 -22.95
C TYR A 6 -3.19 16.21 -24.13
N TYR A 7 -3.09 17.39 -24.74
CA TYR A 7 -3.99 17.85 -25.79
C TYR A 7 -3.24 18.39 -27.01
N THR A 8 -2.04 17.88 -27.27
CA THR A 8 -1.20 18.30 -28.41
C THR A 8 -1.96 18.27 -29.73
N ASP A 9 -2.83 17.27 -29.90
CA ASP A 9 -3.61 17.06 -31.13
C ASP A 9 -5.06 17.56 -31.04
N ASN A 10 -5.41 18.33 -30.00
CA ASN A 10 -6.77 18.87 -29.82
C ASN A 10 -6.77 20.41 -29.75
N PRO A 11 -6.96 21.11 -30.90
CA PRO A 11 -6.85 22.56 -30.97
C PRO A 11 -7.90 23.28 -30.13
N GLN A 12 -9.11 22.71 -30.01
CA GLN A 12 -10.17 23.30 -29.18
C GLN A 12 -9.78 23.30 -27.70
N GLN A 13 -9.24 22.18 -27.19
CA GLN A 13 -8.80 22.10 -25.80
C GLN A 13 -7.56 22.96 -25.55
N LEU A 14 -6.65 23.09 -26.53
CA LEU A 14 -5.52 24.02 -26.45
C LEU A 14 -5.96 25.48 -26.37
N ALA A 15 -7.04 25.86 -27.07
CA ALA A 15 -7.63 27.19 -26.97
C ALA A 15 -8.20 27.44 -25.56
N TYR A 16 -8.94 26.49 -24.99
CA TYR A 16 -9.43 26.59 -23.61
C TYR A 16 -8.30 26.65 -22.58
N ILE A 17 -7.18 25.95 -22.81
CA ILE A 17 -6.00 26.07 -21.94
C ILE A 17 -5.42 27.48 -22.02
N SER A 18 -5.30 28.06 -23.21
CA SER A 18 -4.85 29.45 -23.38
C SER A 18 -5.80 30.46 -22.71
N GLU A 19 -7.11 30.27 -22.86
CA GLU A 19 -8.13 31.09 -22.20
C GLU A 19 -7.96 31.02 -20.68
N PHE A 20 -7.93 29.82 -20.12
CA PHE A 20 -7.74 29.59 -18.69
C PHE A 20 -6.43 30.21 -18.15
N GLU A 21 -5.32 30.06 -18.86
CA GLU A 21 -4.02 30.64 -18.46
C GLU A 21 -4.07 32.18 -18.38
N ASN A 22 -4.94 32.84 -19.16
CA ASN A 22 -5.02 34.30 -19.23
C ASN A 22 -6.15 34.89 -18.37
N THR A 23 -7.24 34.15 -18.14
CA THR A 23 -8.48 34.72 -17.57
C THR A 23 -8.96 34.03 -16.30
N TYR A 24 -8.31 32.96 -15.83
CA TYR A 24 -8.80 32.22 -14.67
C TYR A 24 -8.83 33.08 -13.40
N ASP A 25 -10.04 33.19 -12.82
CA ASP A 25 -10.28 33.77 -11.51
C ASP A 25 -10.88 32.71 -10.55
N PRO A 26 -10.40 32.59 -9.30
CA PRO A 26 -10.96 31.65 -8.33
C PRO A 26 -12.47 31.77 -8.06
N SER A 27 -13.08 32.95 -8.30
CA SER A 27 -14.52 33.16 -8.17
C SER A 27 -15.34 32.45 -9.25
N GLU A 28 -14.74 32.19 -10.42
CA GLU A 28 -15.36 31.49 -11.57
C GLU A 28 -15.05 29.99 -11.61
N VAL A 29 -14.50 29.43 -10.53
CA VAL A 29 -14.03 28.03 -10.47
C VAL A 29 -15.12 27.01 -10.83
N ILE A 30 -16.38 27.27 -10.44
CA ILE A 30 -17.53 26.43 -10.75
C ILE A 30 -17.87 26.48 -12.24
N THR A 31 -17.85 27.67 -12.85
CA THR A 31 -18.07 27.86 -14.28
C THR A 31 -17.07 27.06 -15.10
N TRP A 32 -15.79 27.14 -14.73
CA TRP A 32 -14.72 26.39 -15.37
C TRP A 32 -14.85 24.89 -15.19
N TYR A 33 -15.30 24.44 -14.01
CA TYR A 33 -15.49 23.02 -13.73
C TYR A 33 -16.69 22.43 -14.49
N THR A 34 -17.82 23.14 -14.57
CA THR A 34 -19.06 22.66 -15.21
C THR A 34 -19.04 22.79 -16.73
N ARG A 35 -18.19 23.66 -17.30
CA ARG A 35 -17.99 23.79 -18.74
C ARG A 35 -17.25 22.56 -19.30
N ASN A 36 -17.62 22.14 -20.52
CA ASN A 36 -16.99 21.02 -21.24
C ASN A 36 -15.57 21.39 -21.75
N THR A 37 -14.64 21.57 -20.82
CA THR A 37 -13.23 21.94 -21.06
C THR A 37 -12.28 20.84 -20.59
N PHE A 38 -10.98 21.09 -20.77
CA PHE A 38 -9.92 20.19 -20.35
C PHE A 38 -9.95 19.95 -18.83
N LEU A 39 -10.40 20.92 -18.03
CA LEU A 39 -10.45 20.84 -16.57
C LEU A 39 -11.39 19.75 -16.11
N TYR A 40 -12.66 19.80 -16.55
CA TYR A 40 -13.65 18.78 -16.21
C TYR A 40 -13.14 17.37 -16.53
N ARG A 41 -12.58 17.20 -17.74
CA ARG A 41 -12.10 15.90 -18.23
C ARG A 41 -10.88 15.41 -17.46
N MET A 42 -9.86 16.25 -17.32
CA MET A 42 -8.60 15.88 -16.66
C MET A 42 -8.82 15.64 -15.17
N VAL A 43 -9.51 16.55 -14.47
CA VAL A 43 -9.72 16.45 -13.03
C VAL A 43 -10.57 15.23 -12.69
N ASN A 44 -11.70 15.01 -13.38
CA ASN A 44 -12.54 13.83 -13.09
C ASN A 44 -11.88 12.52 -13.48
N LYS A 45 -11.16 12.48 -14.62
CA LYS A 45 -10.38 11.29 -14.98
C LYS A 45 -9.33 11.01 -13.90
N ALA A 46 -8.57 12.02 -13.50
CA ALA A 46 -7.49 11.87 -12.54
C ALA A 46 -7.99 11.45 -11.16
N LEU A 47 -9.10 12.02 -10.68
CA LEU A 47 -9.72 11.64 -9.42
C LEU A 47 -10.26 10.19 -9.47
N ARG A 48 -10.79 9.74 -10.61
CA ARG A 48 -11.26 8.36 -10.80
C ARG A 48 -10.12 7.34 -10.92
N THR A 49 -9.05 7.69 -11.65
CA THR A 49 -7.91 6.80 -11.91
C THR A 49 -6.77 6.99 -10.91
N GLN A 50 -6.96 7.83 -9.89
CA GLN A 50 -5.93 8.20 -8.91
C GLN A 50 -4.62 8.70 -9.56
N ASP A 51 -4.74 9.48 -10.65
CA ASP A 51 -3.61 10.15 -11.28
C ASP A 51 -3.16 11.34 -10.43
N HIS A 52 -2.31 11.01 -9.46
CA HIS A 52 -1.75 11.91 -8.48
C HIS A 52 -1.00 13.11 -9.09
N LEU A 53 -0.33 12.95 -10.24
CA LEU A 53 0.38 14.06 -10.89
C LEU A 53 -0.60 15.12 -11.38
N VAL A 54 -1.69 14.68 -12.01
CA VAL A 54 -2.77 15.57 -12.45
C VAL A 54 -3.49 16.17 -11.24
N VAL A 55 -3.85 15.38 -10.23
CA VAL A 55 -4.47 15.88 -8.99
C VAL A 55 -3.60 16.95 -8.33
N TYR A 56 -2.28 16.72 -8.22
CA TYR A 56 -1.36 17.71 -7.66
C TYR A 56 -1.22 18.94 -8.55
N ALA A 57 -1.11 18.78 -9.87
CA ALA A 57 -1.03 19.89 -10.81
C ALA A 57 -2.25 20.82 -10.68
N PHE A 58 -3.44 20.25 -10.45
CA PHE A 58 -4.70 20.98 -10.27
C PHE A 58 -5.11 21.18 -8.80
N ARG A 59 -4.22 20.94 -7.83
CA ARG A 59 -4.56 20.99 -6.39
C ARG A 59 -5.16 22.33 -5.94
N LEU A 60 -4.66 23.44 -6.48
CA LEU A 60 -5.18 24.78 -6.17
C LEU A 60 -6.59 24.98 -6.75
N PHE A 61 -6.83 24.50 -7.97
CA PHE A 61 -8.16 24.53 -8.59
C PHE A 61 -9.15 23.68 -7.79
N ILE A 62 -8.78 22.44 -7.44
CA ILE A 62 -9.58 21.52 -6.61
C ILE A 62 -9.89 22.16 -5.25
N ARG A 63 -8.88 22.77 -4.60
CA ARG A 63 -9.06 23.48 -3.33
C ARG A 63 -10.04 24.64 -3.46
N ASN A 64 -9.89 25.48 -4.49
CA ASN A 64 -10.77 26.63 -4.72
C ASN A 64 -12.22 26.17 -4.97
N LEU A 65 -12.41 25.08 -5.73
CA LEU A 65 -13.73 24.51 -5.98
C LEU A 65 -14.39 24.03 -4.68
N HIS A 66 -13.65 23.28 -3.86
CA HIS A 66 -14.12 22.83 -2.56
C HIS A 66 -14.46 24.00 -1.62
N MET A 67 -13.59 25.02 -1.54
CA MET A 67 -13.84 26.22 -0.74
C MET A 67 -15.08 26.98 -1.21
N LYS A 68 -15.27 27.14 -2.53
CA LYS A 68 -16.44 27.82 -3.08
C LYS A 68 -17.73 27.07 -2.76
N LEU A 69 -17.74 25.74 -2.84
CA LEU A 69 -18.90 24.94 -2.43
C LEU A 69 -19.24 25.10 -0.94
N ASN A 70 -18.23 25.11 -0.06
CA ASN A 70 -18.43 25.35 1.37
C ASN A 70 -19.07 26.72 1.66
N LEU A 71 -18.61 27.77 0.97
CA LEU A 71 -19.18 29.11 1.10
C LEU A 71 -20.65 29.13 0.66
N LEU A 72 -20.96 28.60 -0.52
CA LEU A 72 -22.32 28.54 -1.04
C LEU A 72 -23.26 27.69 -0.17
N GLN A 73 -22.75 26.61 0.44
CA GLN A 73 -23.54 25.81 1.36
C GLN A 73 -23.91 26.57 2.64
N ALA A 74 -22.95 27.33 3.20
CA ALA A 74 -23.18 28.13 4.40
C ALA A 74 -24.23 29.22 4.18
N GLU A 75 -24.32 29.77 2.96
CA GLU A 75 -25.32 30.75 2.55
C GLU A 75 -26.74 30.14 2.40
N ASN A 76 -26.83 28.83 2.14
CA ASN A 76 -28.08 28.10 1.84
C ASN A 76 -28.72 27.39 3.06
N LYS A 77 -28.39 27.78 4.30
CA LYS A 77 -28.82 27.13 5.56
C LYS A 77 -30.34 27.08 5.85
N SER A 78 -31.23 27.52 4.95
CA SER A 78 -32.67 27.61 5.20
C SER A 78 -33.55 26.64 4.39
N ILE A 79 -33.00 25.59 3.78
CA ILE A 79 -33.81 24.65 2.99
C ILE A 79 -34.38 23.56 3.91
N ASN A 80 -35.49 23.89 4.59
CA ASN A 80 -36.27 22.94 5.38
C ASN A 80 -37.33 22.22 4.51
N SER A 81 -36.93 21.76 3.32
CA SER A 81 -37.81 21.10 2.37
C SER A 81 -37.18 19.83 1.83
N LYS A 82 -38.00 18.78 1.71
CA LYS A 82 -37.61 17.52 1.10
C LYS A 82 -37.01 17.76 -0.29
N LEU A 83 -35.73 17.43 -0.48
CA LEU A 83 -35.00 17.69 -1.72
C LEU A 83 -34.34 16.38 -2.20
N VAL A 84 -34.68 16.00 -3.43
CA VAL A 84 -34.17 14.80 -4.10
C VAL A 84 -33.45 15.24 -5.37
N LEU A 85 -32.23 14.76 -5.54
CA LEU A 85 -31.36 15.06 -6.67
C LEU A 85 -31.10 13.80 -7.49
N TYR A 86 -30.87 13.96 -8.78
CA TYR A 86 -30.73 12.86 -9.73
C TYR A 86 -29.40 12.94 -10.49
N ARG A 87 -28.82 11.76 -10.75
CA ARG A 87 -27.63 11.61 -11.60
C ARG A 87 -27.69 10.31 -12.40
N GLY A 88 -27.65 10.42 -13.72
CA GLY A 88 -27.46 9.26 -14.59
C GLY A 88 -25.99 9.00 -14.90
N GLN A 89 -25.59 7.74 -14.96
CA GLN A 89 -24.31 7.29 -15.50
C GLN A 89 -24.37 5.81 -15.89
N SER A 90 -23.48 5.38 -16.78
CA SER A 90 -23.19 3.96 -17.01
C SER A 90 -22.20 3.43 -15.95
N LEU A 91 -22.41 2.22 -15.46
CA LEU A 91 -21.51 1.53 -14.52
C LEU A 91 -21.12 0.15 -15.08
N THR A 92 -19.91 -0.34 -14.82
CA THR A 92 -19.54 -1.71 -15.22
C THR A 92 -20.37 -2.74 -14.45
N LYS A 93 -20.56 -3.93 -15.01
CA LYS A 93 -21.30 -5.01 -14.32
C LYS A 93 -20.64 -5.38 -12.98
N ASP A 94 -19.32 -5.44 -12.94
CA ASP A 94 -18.57 -5.70 -11.70
C ASP A 94 -18.83 -4.66 -10.62
N ASP A 95 -18.75 -3.37 -10.95
CA ASP A 95 -19.00 -2.32 -9.96
C ASP A 95 -20.48 -2.28 -9.55
N PHE A 96 -21.39 -2.64 -10.46
CA PHE A 96 -22.81 -2.76 -10.16
C PHE A 96 -23.12 -3.91 -9.19
N GLU A 97 -22.52 -5.09 -9.38
CA GLU A 97 -22.69 -6.21 -8.47
C GLU A 97 -22.10 -5.93 -7.08
N LYS A 98 -20.98 -5.21 -6.99
CA LYS A 98 -20.45 -4.71 -5.70
C LYS A 98 -21.45 -3.80 -4.98
N LEU A 99 -22.16 -2.93 -5.71
CA LEU A 99 -23.20 -2.08 -5.13
C LEU A 99 -24.40 -2.92 -4.62
N LYS A 100 -24.83 -3.93 -5.39
CA LYS A 100 -25.90 -4.84 -4.96
C LYS A 100 -25.55 -5.62 -3.69
N SER A 101 -24.33 -6.11 -3.57
CA SER A 101 -23.88 -6.81 -2.36
C SER A 101 -23.78 -5.91 -1.13
N ASN A 102 -23.79 -4.59 -1.32
CA ASN A 102 -23.55 -3.60 -0.26
C ASN A 102 -24.79 -2.71 0.01
N ILE A 103 -26.00 -3.22 -0.22
CA ILE A 103 -27.23 -2.53 0.18
C ILE A 103 -27.23 -2.32 1.70
N GLY A 104 -27.56 -1.11 2.13
CA GLY A 104 -27.43 -0.70 3.53
C GLY A 104 -26.01 -0.27 3.90
N GLY A 105 -25.02 -0.39 3.03
CA GLY A 105 -23.65 0.10 3.24
C GLY A 105 -23.44 1.56 2.80
N LEU A 106 -22.17 1.97 2.80
CA LEU A 106 -21.72 3.31 2.43
C LEU A 106 -21.16 3.34 0.99
N LEU A 107 -21.41 4.44 0.29
CA LEU A 107 -20.87 4.77 -1.01
C LEU A 107 -20.20 6.14 -0.94
N SER A 108 -18.91 6.22 -1.25
CA SER A 108 -18.19 7.49 -1.39
C SER A 108 -17.93 7.80 -2.85
N VAL A 109 -18.02 9.07 -3.23
CA VAL A 109 -17.61 9.57 -4.55
C VAL A 109 -16.29 10.30 -4.46
N ASN A 110 -15.32 9.86 -5.25
CA ASN A 110 -13.98 10.45 -5.31
C ASN A 110 -13.89 11.67 -6.24
N THR A 111 -14.99 12.05 -6.88
CA THR A 111 -15.10 13.20 -7.80
C THR A 111 -16.09 14.23 -7.26
N PHE A 112 -16.09 15.44 -7.82
CA PHE A 112 -17.21 16.34 -7.61
C PHE A 112 -18.41 15.82 -8.39
N LEU A 113 -19.50 15.52 -7.69
CA LEU A 113 -20.68 14.87 -8.28
C LEU A 113 -21.68 15.94 -8.70
N SER A 114 -21.81 16.16 -10.00
CA SER A 114 -22.85 17.02 -10.59
C SER A 114 -24.18 16.26 -10.61
N THR A 115 -25.25 16.93 -10.19
CA THR A 115 -26.59 16.37 -10.03
C THR A 115 -27.66 17.40 -10.40
N SER A 116 -28.86 16.94 -10.75
CA SER A 116 -29.97 17.78 -11.19
C SER A 116 -31.21 17.54 -10.35
N GLU A 117 -32.03 18.56 -10.11
CA GLU A 117 -33.39 18.38 -9.59
C GLU A 117 -34.31 17.67 -10.62
N LYS A 118 -33.95 17.71 -11.91
CA LYS A 118 -34.77 17.17 -13.00
C LYS A 118 -34.35 15.75 -13.35
N LYS A 119 -35.19 14.77 -12.99
CA LYS A 119 -35.00 13.35 -13.30
C LYS A 119 -34.78 13.09 -14.79
N ASP A 120 -35.54 13.78 -15.65
CA ASP A 120 -35.46 13.57 -17.11
C ASP A 120 -34.09 13.95 -17.69
N ILE A 121 -33.45 15.00 -17.14
CA ILE A 121 -32.10 15.39 -17.55
C ILE A 121 -31.10 14.32 -17.13
N ALA A 122 -31.20 13.83 -15.90
CA ALA A 122 -30.33 12.78 -15.40
C ALA A 122 -30.43 11.49 -16.25
N LEU A 123 -31.63 11.12 -16.69
CA LEU A 123 -31.86 9.93 -17.53
C LEU A 123 -31.06 9.96 -18.85
N LEU A 124 -30.82 11.14 -19.44
CA LEU A 124 -30.02 11.29 -20.66
C LEU A 124 -28.57 10.81 -20.49
N PHE A 125 -28.06 10.74 -19.26
CA PHE A 125 -26.69 10.36 -18.94
C PHE A 125 -26.53 8.89 -18.53
N THR A 126 -27.62 8.12 -18.45
CA THR A 126 -27.58 6.69 -18.04
C THR A 126 -26.87 5.80 -19.06
N GLY A 127 -26.63 6.30 -20.28
CA GLY A 127 -26.03 5.53 -21.38
C GLY A 127 -27.05 4.63 -22.07
N GLY A 128 -26.94 4.48 -23.38
CA GLY A 128 -27.74 3.48 -24.11
C GLY A 128 -27.20 2.09 -23.80
N THR A 129 -28.02 1.24 -23.19
CA THR A 129 -27.73 -0.19 -23.04
C THR A 129 -27.74 -0.84 -24.41
N ILE A 130 -26.57 -1.06 -25.01
CA ILE A 130 -26.43 -1.99 -26.12
C ILE A 130 -26.46 -3.38 -25.49
N GLU A 131 -27.21 -4.33 -26.04
CA GLU A 131 -27.39 -5.68 -25.46
C GLU A 131 -26.07 -6.45 -25.22
N ASP A 132 -24.96 -5.99 -25.82
CA ASP A 132 -23.59 -6.52 -25.68
C ASP A 132 -22.64 -5.65 -24.83
N SER A 133 -23.09 -4.57 -24.17
CA SER A 133 -22.20 -3.77 -23.33
C SER A 133 -21.95 -4.41 -21.96
N ASP A 134 -20.71 -4.37 -21.49
CA ASP A 134 -20.31 -4.76 -20.13
C ASP A 134 -20.70 -3.72 -19.05
N THR A 135 -21.72 -2.92 -19.35
CA THR A 135 -22.17 -1.81 -18.51
C THR A 135 -23.67 -1.78 -18.36
N GLU A 136 -24.12 -1.37 -17.18
CA GLU A 136 -25.52 -1.16 -16.82
C GLU A 136 -25.82 0.34 -16.76
N GLY A 137 -27.01 0.75 -17.22
CA GLY A 137 -27.47 2.12 -17.09
C GLY A 137 -28.00 2.38 -15.69
N ILE A 138 -27.44 3.35 -14.98
CA ILE A 138 -27.76 3.64 -13.58
C ILE A 138 -28.30 5.06 -13.44
N LEU A 139 -29.46 5.17 -12.78
CA LEU A 139 -29.99 6.41 -12.25
C LEU A 139 -29.79 6.41 -10.72
N PHE A 140 -28.99 7.34 -10.22
CA PHE A 140 -28.96 7.65 -8.79
C PHE A 140 -30.07 8.63 -8.45
N GLU A 141 -30.86 8.27 -7.44
CA GLU A 141 -31.89 9.09 -6.81
C GLU A 141 -31.43 9.38 -5.37
N ILE A 142 -31.01 10.62 -5.11
CA ILE A 142 -30.27 11.01 -3.91
C ILE A 142 -31.16 11.88 -3.03
N ASP A 143 -31.60 11.33 -1.91
CA ASP A 143 -32.31 12.10 -0.88
C ASP A 143 -31.30 12.86 -0.03
N ILE A 144 -31.37 14.20 -0.07
CA ILE A 144 -30.55 15.10 0.73
C ILE A 144 -31.35 15.83 1.81
N SER A 145 -32.55 15.35 2.11
CA SER A 145 -33.42 15.92 3.13
C SER A 145 -32.86 15.58 4.51
N THR A 146 -32.01 16.45 5.07
CA THR A 146 -31.46 16.29 6.42
C THR A 146 -31.98 17.39 7.34
N ASN A 147 -32.54 16.99 8.49
CA ASN A 147 -32.94 17.91 9.56
C ASN A 147 -31.72 18.48 10.33
N GLU A 148 -30.52 17.99 10.01
CA GLU A 148 -29.25 18.33 10.66
C GLU A 148 -28.24 18.84 9.63
N VAL A 149 -27.21 19.54 10.11
CA VAL A 149 -26.08 20.00 9.29
C VAL A 149 -25.32 18.78 8.78
N SER A 150 -25.41 18.52 7.49
CA SER A 150 -24.55 17.51 6.84
C SER A 150 -23.09 17.96 6.89
N SER A 151 -22.18 17.01 7.10
CA SER A 151 -20.75 17.20 6.98
C SER A 151 -20.28 17.33 5.53
N ALA A 152 -21.12 16.96 4.57
CA ALA A 152 -20.79 16.98 3.16
C ALA A 152 -20.89 18.39 2.59
N SER A 153 -19.85 18.80 1.88
CA SER A 153 -19.84 20.06 1.13
C SER A 153 -20.62 19.93 -0.18
N TYR A 154 -21.83 20.49 -0.25
CA TYR A 154 -22.61 20.56 -1.48
C TYR A 154 -23.39 21.86 -1.58
N ALA A 155 -23.65 22.32 -2.80
CA ALA A 155 -24.38 23.56 -3.01
C ALA A 155 -25.19 23.53 -4.31
N ASN A 156 -26.26 24.34 -4.34
CA ASN A 156 -26.86 24.76 -5.60
C ASN A 156 -25.86 25.67 -6.32
N VAL A 157 -25.54 25.32 -7.56
CA VAL A 157 -24.54 26.02 -8.37
C VAL A 157 -25.11 26.63 -9.64
N ASP A 158 -26.43 26.66 -9.81
CA ASP A 158 -27.11 27.13 -11.04
C ASP A 158 -26.58 28.50 -11.50
N GLN A 159 -26.45 29.46 -10.57
CA GLN A 159 -25.97 30.82 -10.86
C GLN A 159 -24.52 30.89 -11.38
N PHE A 160 -23.72 29.86 -11.14
CA PHE A 160 -22.30 29.79 -11.52
C PHE A 160 -22.03 28.66 -12.52
N SER A 161 -23.02 27.85 -12.85
CA SER A 161 -22.85 26.71 -13.75
C SER A 161 -22.78 27.17 -15.20
N ALA A 162 -22.09 26.40 -16.04
CA ALA A 162 -22.14 26.58 -17.49
C ALA A 162 -23.54 26.29 -18.08
N PHE A 163 -24.44 25.72 -17.28
CA PHE A 163 -25.83 25.38 -17.63
C PHE A 163 -26.85 26.40 -17.10
N GLN A 164 -26.38 27.56 -16.63
CA GLN A 164 -27.21 28.59 -16.00
C GLN A 164 -28.54 28.81 -16.73
N GLY A 165 -29.64 28.66 -16.00
CA GLY A 165 -31.00 28.89 -16.52
C GLY A 165 -31.60 27.74 -17.34
N THR A 166 -30.86 26.64 -17.58
CA THR A 166 -31.40 25.43 -18.23
C THR A 166 -31.86 24.39 -17.21
N GLU A 167 -31.12 24.25 -16.11
CA GLU A 167 -31.43 23.35 -15.00
C GLU A 167 -30.91 23.87 -13.67
N ARG A 168 -31.49 23.39 -12.56
CA ARG A 168 -30.93 23.63 -11.23
C ARG A 168 -29.91 22.55 -10.92
N GLU A 169 -28.66 22.88 -11.20
CA GLU A 169 -27.51 22.00 -10.92
C GLU A 169 -27.08 22.10 -9.46
N TYR A 170 -26.80 20.96 -8.85
CA TYR A 170 -26.19 20.81 -7.54
C TYR A 170 -24.87 20.07 -7.68
N LEU A 171 -23.83 20.58 -7.02
CA LEU A 171 -22.51 19.97 -7.03
C LEU A 171 -22.12 19.52 -5.63
N PHE A 172 -21.83 18.23 -5.47
CA PHE A 172 -21.23 17.68 -4.26
C PHE A 172 -19.71 17.68 -4.36
N SER A 173 -19.03 17.91 -3.24
CA SER A 173 -17.59 17.76 -3.14
C SER A 173 -17.16 16.29 -3.21
N MET A 174 -15.94 16.07 -3.70
CA MET A 174 -15.21 14.82 -3.49
C MET A 174 -15.18 14.43 -2.01
N GLY A 175 -15.28 13.12 -1.74
CA GLY A 175 -15.34 12.56 -0.39
C GLY A 175 -16.73 12.59 0.24
N THR A 176 -17.75 13.05 -0.48
CA THR A 176 -19.14 12.94 -0.01
C THR A 176 -19.53 11.47 0.09
N VAL A 177 -20.11 11.10 1.24
CA VAL A 177 -20.56 9.75 1.54
C VAL A 177 -22.08 9.69 1.50
N PHE A 178 -22.61 8.62 0.93
CA PHE A 178 -24.01 8.30 0.82
C PHE A 178 -24.28 6.92 1.39
N ARG A 179 -25.49 6.69 1.89
CA ARG A 179 -25.97 5.36 2.26
C ARG A 179 -26.80 4.77 1.14
N ILE A 180 -26.51 3.52 0.76
CA ILE A 180 -27.26 2.79 -0.26
C ILE A 180 -28.55 2.26 0.38
N LYS A 181 -29.71 2.77 -0.03
CA LYS A 181 -31.01 2.41 0.57
C LYS A 181 -31.68 1.24 -0.14
N SER A 182 -31.69 1.28 -1.47
CA SER A 182 -32.35 0.28 -2.30
C SER A 182 -31.84 0.36 -3.73
N ILE A 183 -31.88 -0.76 -4.45
CA ILE A 183 -31.55 -0.85 -5.87
C ILE A 183 -32.71 -1.58 -6.55
N ASP A 184 -33.41 -0.88 -7.45
CA ASP A 184 -34.59 -1.40 -8.13
C ASP A 184 -34.49 -1.18 -9.63
N LYS A 185 -35.00 -2.11 -10.44
CA LYS A 185 -35.09 -1.89 -11.88
C LYS A 185 -36.26 -0.96 -12.20
N ILE A 186 -36.06 0.03 -13.07
CA ILE A 186 -37.14 0.92 -13.50
C ILE A 186 -38.06 0.13 -14.45
N SER A 187 -39.34 0.03 -14.10
CA SER A 187 -40.34 -0.68 -14.91
C SER A 187 -40.36 -0.18 -16.35
N GLY A 188 -40.23 -1.10 -17.31
CA GLY A 188 -40.23 -0.79 -18.74
C GLY A 188 -38.94 -0.16 -19.26
N SER A 189 -37.85 -0.17 -18.48
CA SER A 189 -36.55 0.37 -18.87
C SER A 189 -35.41 -0.62 -18.58
N ALA A 190 -34.32 -0.50 -19.32
CA ALA A 190 -33.06 -1.18 -19.04
C ALA A 190 -32.24 -0.49 -17.92
N VAL A 191 -32.75 0.61 -17.37
CA VAL A 191 -32.08 1.42 -16.34
C VAL A 191 -32.43 0.93 -14.93
N TRP A 192 -31.43 0.87 -14.07
CA TRP A 192 -31.56 0.61 -12.64
C TRP A 192 -31.62 1.92 -11.86
N ASN A 193 -32.53 2.01 -10.89
CA ASN A 193 -32.63 3.10 -9.93
C ASN A 193 -31.93 2.70 -8.63
N ILE A 194 -30.90 3.46 -8.26
CA ILE A 194 -30.19 3.32 -6.98
C ILE A 194 -30.60 4.48 -6.09
N ARG A 195 -31.35 4.18 -5.03
CA ARG A 195 -31.73 5.20 -4.05
C ARG A 195 -30.64 5.34 -3.00
N LEU A 196 -30.18 6.58 -2.85
CA LEU A 196 -29.17 6.98 -1.90
C LEU A 196 -29.76 7.97 -0.91
N SER A 197 -29.22 7.99 0.32
CA SER A 197 -29.45 9.09 1.26
C SER A 197 -28.13 9.71 1.67
N LEU A 198 -28.05 11.03 1.72
CA LEU A 198 -26.88 11.74 2.23
C LEU A 198 -26.65 11.40 3.71
N THR A 199 -25.42 11.01 4.05
CA THR A 199 -25.08 10.71 5.44
C THR A 199 -24.81 11.99 6.24
N ASN A 200 -24.96 11.90 7.56
CA ASN A 200 -24.66 12.93 8.54
C ASN A 200 -23.81 12.35 9.69
N HIS A 201 -23.52 13.16 10.69
CA HIS A 201 -22.71 12.76 11.86
C HIS A 201 -23.36 11.70 12.75
N THR A 202 -24.66 11.40 12.57
CA THR A 202 -25.36 10.36 13.36
C THR A 202 -25.31 8.98 12.70
N ASP A 203 -24.71 8.86 11.51
CA ASP A 203 -24.48 7.58 10.85
C ASP A 203 -23.38 6.76 11.56
N ALA A 204 -23.76 5.67 12.23
CA ALA A 204 -22.86 4.90 13.08
C ALA A 204 -21.69 4.23 12.32
N GLN A 205 -21.90 3.80 11.07
CA GLN A 205 -20.81 3.18 10.29
C GLN A 205 -19.81 4.25 9.84
N LEU A 206 -20.31 5.42 9.42
CA LEU A 206 -19.44 6.54 9.05
C LEU A 206 -18.68 7.07 10.27
N GLU A 207 -19.31 7.14 11.44
CA GLU A 207 -18.65 7.59 12.66
C GLU A 207 -17.56 6.61 13.11
N ASN A 208 -17.81 5.30 13.06
CA ASN A 208 -16.78 4.30 13.32
C ASN A 208 -15.60 4.40 12.35
N LEU A 209 -15.88 4.61 11.05
CA LEU A 209 -14.84 4.81 10.04
C LEU A 209 -14.03 6.09 10.33
N ASN A 210 -14.70 7.19 10.67
CA ASN A 210 -14.05 8.45 11.04
C ASN A 210 -13.19 8.32 12.30
N LEU A 211 -13.64 7.57 13.31
CA LEU A 211 -12.88 7.30 14.52
C LEU A 211 -11.63 6.48 14.22
N TYR A 212 -11.76 5.43 13.42
CA TYR A 212 -10.62 4.63 12.96
C TYR A 212 -9.60 5.48 12.20
N MET A 213 -10.05 6.23 11.19
CA MET A 213 -9.16 7.15 10.43
C MET A 213 -8.51 8.20 11.33
N ARG A 214 -9.25 8.74 12.31
CA ARG A 214 -8.69 9.72 13.26
C ARG A 214 -7.65 9.08 14.16
N GLN A 215 -7.85 7.87 14.66
CA GLN A 215 -6.88 7.16 15.50
C GLN A 215 -5.60 6.84 14.72
N GLU A 216 -5.73 6.33 13.50
CA GLU A 216 -4.61 6.07 12.59
C GLU A 216 -3.82 7.35 12.26
N LEU A 217 -4.50 8.48 12.07
CA LEU A 217 -3.89 9.76 11.72
C LEU A 217 -3.54 10.65 12.93
N GLN A 218 -3.92 10.28 14.16
CA GLN A 218 -3.74 11.09 15.38
C GLN A 218 -2.28 11.19 15.79
N GLN A 219 -1.46 10.18 15.45
CA GLN A 219 -0.03 10.19 15.73
C GLN A 219 0.73 11.20 14.84
N CYS A 220 0.09 11.71 13.79
CA CYS A 220 0.69 12.59 12.79
C CYS A 220 0.26 14.05 13.02
N LYS A 221 1.19 14.90 13.44
CA LYS A 221 0.91 16.33 13.75
C LYS A 221 0.76 17.19 12.50
N THR A 222 1.42 16.83 11.40
CA THR A 222 1.49 17.62 10.16
C THR A 222 0.71 16.96 9.04
N ILE A 223 0.26 17.75 8.06
CA ILE A 223 -0.40 17.22 6.84
C ILE A 223 0.55 16.26 6.09
N LEU A 224 1.85 16.54 6.15
CA LEU A 224 2.89 15.76 5.48
C LEU A 224 3.15 14.40 6.16
N SER A 225 3.17 14.35 7.49
CA SER A 225 3.26 13.07 8.23
C SER A 225 2.01 12.21 8.01
N LYS A 226 0.82 12.82 7.96
CA LYS A 226 -0.43 12.12 7.59
C LYS A 226 -0.36 11.56 6.18
N PHE A 227 0.10 12.36 5.22
CA PHE A 227 0.21 11.96 3.82
C PHE A 227 1.21 10.82 3.63
N THR A 228 2.33 10.85 4.35
CA THR A 228 3.36 9.81 4.24
C THR A 228 2.95 8.52 4.93
N ASN A 229 2.30 8.61 6.10
CA ASN A 229 1.72 7.43 6.74
C ASN A 229 0.66 6.78 5.82
N LEU A 230 -0.19 7.59 5.18
CA LEU A 230 -1.13 7.09 4.17
C LEU A 230 -0.41 6.45 2.98
N MET A 231 0.65 7.06 2.45
CA MET A 231 1.42 6.46 1.34
C MET A 231 2.16 5.18 1.74
N GLN A 232 2.60 5.08 2.99
CA GLN A 232 3.18 3.87 3.59
C GLN A 232 2.13 2.77 3.68
N GLN A 233 0.94 3.06 4.22
CA GLN A 233 -0.17 2.11 4.27
C GLN A 233 -0.64 1.68 2.87
N MET A 234 -0.52 2.57 1.87
CA MET A 234 -0.87 2.28 0.48
C MET A 234 0.28 1.66 -0.35
N ASN A 235 1.46 1.45 0.25
CA ASN A 235 2.64 0.87 -0.39
C ASN A 235 3.10 1.59 -1.69
N PHE A 236 3.13 2.94 -1.68
CA PHE A 236 3.57 3.75 -2.84
C PHE A 236 4.82 4.62 -2.54
N PRO A 237 6.00 4.01 -2.39
CA PRO A 237 7.23 4.65 -1.89
C PRO A 237 7.77 5.76 -2.81
N GLU A 238 7.82 5.50 -4.12
CA GLU A 238 8.34 6.46 -5.11
C GLU A 238 7.46 7.72 -5.22
N LYS A 239 6.14 7.55 -5.04
CA LYS A 239 5.19 8.67 -5.08
C LYS A 239 5.34 9.55 -3.84
N ALA A 240 5.54 8.95 -2.67
CA ALA A 240 5.84 9.68 -1.44
C ALA A 240 7.09 10.54 -1.61
N LEU A 241 8.16 9.95 -2.17
CA LEU A 241 9.41 10.66 -2.47
C LEU A 241 9.22 11.82 -3.44
N HIS A 242 8.53 11.58 -4.56
CA HIS A 242 8.29 12.62 -5.57
C HIS A 242 7.60 13.86 -4.99
N PHE A 243 6.54 13.67 -4.20
CA PHE A 243 5.82 14.79 -3.59
C PHE A 243 6.63 15.49 -2.51
N TYR A 244 7.42 14.73 -1.77
CA TYR A 244 8.30 15.31 -0.77
C TYR A 244 9.37 16.21 -1.43
N MET A 245 10.13 15.70 -2.41
CA MET A 245 11.20 16.45 -3.11
C MET A 245 10.68 17.72 -3.79
N LYS A 246 9.50 17.64 -4.40
CA LYS A 246 8.90 18.80 -5.08
C LYS A 246 8.47 19.93 -4.15
N ASN A 247 8.25 19.64 -2.87
CA ASN A 247 7.91 20.64 -1.87
C ASN A 247 9.13 21.08 -1.04
N SER A 248 10.18 20.28 -0.92
CA SER A 248 11.41 20.65 -0.20
C SER A 248 12.20 21.79 -0.85
N ASP A 249 12.04 22.02 -2.15
CA ASP A 249 12.58 23.20 -2.84
C ASP A 249 12.06 24.55 -2.28
N ILE A 250 11.05 24.52 -1.39
CA ILE A 250 10.37 25.70 -0.84
C ILE A 250 10.84 26.03 0.59
N GLU A 251 11.36 25.07 1.36
CA GLU A 251 11.74 25.26 2.76
C GLU A 251 13.26 25.22 2.95
N LYS A 252 13.87 26.37 3.25
CA LYS A 252 15.33 26.52 3.38
C LYS A 252 15.92 25.89 4.65
N ASN A 253 15.10 25.47 5.62
CA ASN A 253 15.53 24.87 6.87
C ASN A 253 14.63 23.68 7.22
N PRO A 254 15.09 22.42 7.03
CA PRO A 254 14.30 21.24 7.31
C PRO A 254 14.09 21.06 8.82
N THR A 255 12.87 20.74 9.23
CA THR A 255 12.58 20.40 10.63
C THR A 255 13.04 18.97 10.96
N ILE A 256 13.13 18.61 12.25
CA ILE A 256 13.44 17.23 12.66
C ILE A 256 12.42 16.23 12.10
N GLU A 257 11.16 16.65 11.96
CA GLU A 257 10.09 15.85 11.38
C GLU A 257 10.36 15.59 9.89
N ASP A 258 10.83 16.60 9.15
CA ASP A 258 11.20 16.48 7.73
C ASP A 258 12.33 15.48 7.53
N ILE A 259 13.37 15.56 8.36
CA ILE A 259 14.51 14.64 8.32
C ILE A 259 14.07 13.21 8.63
N THR A 260 13.22 13.03 9.65
CA THR A 260 12.66 11.72 10.00
C THR A 260 11.81 11.17 8.86
N LEU A 261 11.09 12.03 8.15
CA LEU A 261 10.27 11.65 7.02
C LEU A 261 11.10 11.17 5.82
N LYS A 262 12.15 11.92 5.47
CA LYS A 262 13.10 11.50 4.42
C LYS A 262 13.69 10.13 4.73
N TYR A 263 14.05 9.88 5.98
CA TYR A 263 14.52 8.57 6.44
C TYR A 263 13.49 7.46 6.20
N LEU A 264 12.22 7.66 6.59
CA LEU A 264 11.15 6.67 6.40
C LEU A 264 10.86 6.40 4.92
N ILE A 265 10.92 7.43 4.07
CA ILE A 265 10.80 7.27 2.62
C ILE A 265 11.98 6.47 2.07
N GLY A 266 13.19 6.66 2.60
CA GLY A 266 14.35 5.84 2.29
C GLY A 266 14.12 4.35 2.58
N ASP A 267 13.62 4.02 3.78
CA ASP A 267 13.29 2.63 4.16
C ASP A 267 12.24 2.02 3.21
N LEU A 268 11.25 2.81 2.83
CA LEU A 268 10.22 2.44 1.87
C LEU A 268 10.78 2.17 0.47
N CYS A 269 11.70 3.00 -0.03
CA CYS A 269 12.41 2.76 -1.28
C CYS A 269 13.26 1.48 -1.21
N LEU A 270 13.94 1.25 -0.08
CA LEU A 270 14.74 0.05 0.15
C LEU A 270 13.87 -1.22 0.08
N HIS A 271 12.70 -1.23 0.72
CA HIS A 271 11.74 -2.34 0.65
C HIS A 271 11.18 -2.58 -0.76
N ALA A 272 11.15 -1.54 -1.60
CA ALA A 272 10.75 -1.64 -3.00
C ALA A 272 11.90 -2.03 -3.94
N ASN A 273 13.08 -2.37 -3.41
CA ASN A 273 14.32 -2.60 -4.16
C ASN A 273 14.76 -1.39 -5.01
N ASN A 274 14.28 -0.19 -4.70
CA ASN A 274 14.74 1.05 -5.30
C ASN A 274 15.93 1.60 -4.48
N TYR A 275 17.08 0.95 -4.64
CA TYR A 275 18.28 1.24 -3.85
C TYR A 275 18.84 2.65 -4.11
N GLU A 276 18.78 3.13 -5.35
CA GLU A 276 19.23 4.49 -5.70
C GLU A 276 18.36 5.56 -5.03
N GLY A 277 17.03 5.39 -5.05
CA GLY A 277 16.10 6.26 -4.35
C GLY A 277 16.30 6.25 -2.84
N ALA A 278 16.57 5.06 -2.27
CA ALA A 278 16.88 4.92 -0.84
C ALA A 278 18.17 5.67 -0.47
N LEU A 279 19.26 5.48 -1.23
CA LEU A 279 20.53 6.20 -1.01
C LEU A 279 20.34 7.71 -1.11
N ASN A 280 19.61 8.19 -2.12
CA ASN A 280 19.34 9.62 -2.27
C ASN A 280 18.61 10.17 -1.03
N CYS A 281 17.58 9.49 -0.54
CA CYS A 281 16.89 9.88 0.71
C CYS A 281 17.86 9.95 1.89
N TYR A 282 18.64 8.89 2.10
CA TYR A 282 19.56 8.80 3.24
C TYR A 282 20.70 9.83 3.16
N GLN A 283 21.19 10.15 1.97
CA GLN A 283 22.18 11.22 1.76
C GLN A 283 21.59 12.59 2.07
N ASN A 284 20.36 12.88 1.62
CA ASN A 284 19.67 14.12 1.99
C ASN A 284 19.47 14.22 3.51
N VAL A 285 19.17 13.10 4.19
CA VAL A 285 19.09 13.07 5.66
C VAL A 285 20.41 13.46 6.29
N LEU A 286 21.55 12.99 5.76
CA LEU A 286 22.89 13.35 6.24
C LEU A 286 23.21 14.83 6.01
N GLU A 287 22.86 15.38 4.84
CA GLU A 287 23.10 16.79 4.50
C GLU A 287 22.29 17.75 5.38
N ASP A 288 21.06 17.36 5.73
CA ASP A 288 20.16 18.14 6.58
C ASP A 288 20.48 18.03 8.08
N MET A 289 21.42 17.17 8.48
CA MET A 289 21.77 17.03 9.90
C MET A 289 22.37 18.33 10.43
N ASN A 290 21.65 18.95 11.37
CA ASN A 290 22.13 20.09 12.13
C ASN A 290 22.64 19.67 13.53
N GLU A 291 23.17 20.63 14.29
CA GLU A 291 23.67 20.43 15.65
C GLU A 291 22.63 19.73 16.58
N ASN A 292 21.33 20.02 16.40
CA ASN A 292 20.26 19.37 17.19
C ASN A 292 20.10 17.87 16.89
N MET A 293 20.46 17.40 15.69
CA MET A 293 20.46 15.96 15.35
C MET A 293 21.73 15.24 15.82
N GLN A 294 22.83 15.96 16.08
CA GLN A 294 24.03 15.40 16.69
C GLN A 294 23.76 14.90 18.11
N GLU A 295 22.74 15.44 18.79
CA GLU A 295 22.23 14.96 20.08
C GLU A 295 21.39 13.66 19.97
N LYS A 296 21.17 13.13 18.76
CA LYS A 296 20.44 11.86 18.51
C LYS A 296 21.33 10.78 17.89
N PRO A 297 22.42 10.37 18.55
CA PRO A 297 23.38 9.44 17.98
C PRO A 297 22.79 8.07 17.62
N MET A 298 21.70 7.65 18.29
CA MET A 298 21.00 6.41 17.93
C MET A 298 20.36 6.47 16.53
N PHE A 299 19.80 7.62 16.16
CA PHE A 299 19.21 7.82 14.84
C PHE A 299 20.30 7.78 13.76
N ILE A 300 21.44 8.41 14.02
CA ILE A 300 22.61 8.43 13.12
C ILE A 300 23.17 7.01 12.93
N CYS A 301 23.28 6.22 14.00
CA CYS A 301 23.71 4.83 13.94
C CYS A 301 22.79 3.99 13.02
N ASN A 302 21.47 4.12 13.18
CA ASN A 302 20.49 3.45 12.32
C ASN A 302 20.62 3.89 10.86
N LEU A 303 20.77 5.19 10.60
CA LEU A 303 20.95 5.71 9.25
C LEU A 303 22.21 5.14 8.58
N TYR A 304 23.35 5.10 9.28
CA TYR A 304 24.56 4.49 8.75
C TYR A 304 24.36 3.01 8.43
N ASN A 305 23.67 2.26 9.31
CA ASN A 305 23.33 0.86 9.02
C ASN A 305 22.41 0.71 7.80
N ARG A 306 21.43 1.61 7.60
CA ARG A 306 20.58 1.62 6.40
C ARG A 306 21.36 1.89 5.13
N ILE A 307 22.27 2.86 5.16
CA ILE A 307 23.17 3.17 4.03
C ILE A 307 24.07 1.96 3.73
N GLY A 308 24.67 1.36 4.77
CA GLY A 308 25.50 0.16 4.64
C GLY A 308 24.75 -1.00 3.98
N ASN A 309 23.54 -1.30 4.46
CA ASN A 309 22.67 -2.32 3.87
C ASN A 309 22.34 -2.02 2.40
N THR A 310 22.07 -0.75 2.08
CA THR A 310 21.74 -0.36 0.70
C THR A 310 22.94 -0.57 -0.24
N TYR A 311 24.16 -0.29 0.22
CA TYR A 311 25.37 -0.59 -0.55
C TYR A 311 25.65 -2.08 -0.66
N LEU A 312 25.34 -2.87 0.37
CA LEU A 312 25.45 -4.33 0.34
C LEU A 312 24.57 -4.92 -0.76
N GLU A 313 23.30 -4.48 -0.85
CA GLU A 313 22.36 -4.90 -1.90
C GLU A 313 22.81 -4.46 -3.31
N LEU A 314 23.51 -3.33 -3.42
CA LEU A 314 24.14 -2.88 -4.67
C LEU A 314 25.46 -3.61 -4.99
N GLY A 315 25.93 -4.50 -4.11
CA GLY A 315 27.19 -5.24 -4.27
C GLY A 315 28.45 -4.41 -3.99
N ASN A 316 28.33 -3.20 -3.45
CA ASN A 316 29.47 -2.37 -3.08
C ASN A 316 29.92 -2.67 -1.64
N LEU A 317 30.70 -3.73 -1.50
CA LEU A 317 31.15 -4.24 -0.19
C LEU A 317 32.02 -3.26 0.58
N ASP A 318 32.84 -2.46 -0.10
CA ASP A 318 33.75 -1.50 0.54
C ASP A 318 32.97 -0.38 1.25
N LEU A 319 32.00 0.23 0.54
CA LEU A 319 31.14 1.26 1.13
C LEU A 319 30.19 0.68 2.18
N ALA A 320 29.67 -0.54 1.97
CA ALA A 320 28.86 -1.22 2.98
C ALA A 320 29.64 -1.39 4.29
N HIS A 321 30.88 -1.89 4.19
CA HIS A 321 31.76 -2.06 5.35
C HIS A 321 32.05 -0.72 6.04
N GLU A 322 32.39 0.33 5.27
CA GLU A 322 32.68 1.65 5.82
C GLU A 322 31.51 2.20 6.64
N PHE A 323 30.29 2.17 6.09
CA PHE A 323 29.12 2.71 6.78
C PHE A 323 28.71 1.86 8.00
N HIS A 324 28.80 0.53 7.91
CA HIS A 324 28.57 -0.32 9.08
C HIS A 324 29.62 -0.10 10.17
N GLN A 325 30.89 0.14 9.81
CA GLN A 325 31.95 0.46 10.76
C GLN A 325 31.69 1.81 11.44
N ARG A 326 31.28 2.84 10.70
CA ARG A 326 30.88 4.14 11.29
C ARG A 326 29.71 3.98 12.26
N ALA A 327 28.71 3.16 11.93
CA ALA A 327 27.60 2.85 12.83
C ALA A 327 28.08 2.18 14.13
N PHE A 328 29.04 1.27 14.01
CA PHE A 328 29.61 0.53 15.12
C PHE A 328 30.44 1.39 16.06
N ASP A 329 31.36 2.18 15.50
CA ASP A 329 32.21 3.09 16.27
C ASP A 329 31.35 4.09 17.06
N LEU A 330 30.28 4.60 16.42
CA LEU A 330 29.30 5.44 17.09
C LEU A 330 28.56 4.69 18.21
N ALA A 331 28.09 3.47 17.96
CA ALA A 331 27.40 2.66 18.96
C ALA A 331 28.29 2.35 20.19
N LEU A 332 29.59 2.12 19.98
CA LEU A 332 30.56 1.89 21.05
C LEU A 332 30.86 3.16 21.86
N SER A 333 30.74 4.35 21.26
CA SER A 333 30.96 5.62 21.94
C SER A 333 29.84 6.02 22.91
N LEU A 334 28.68 5.33 22.88
CA LEU A 334 27.52 5.70 23.67
C LEU A 334 27.59 5.21 25.12
N PRO A 335 27.20 6.04 26.11
CA PRO A 335 27.29 5.70 27.54
C PRO A 335 26.47 4.48 27.94
N GLU A 336 25.31 4.31 27.32
CA GLU A 336 24.54 3.07 27.40
C GLU A 336 24.91 2.22 26.18
N THR A 337 25.69 1.17 26.41
CA THR A 337 26.07 0.23 25.37
C THR A 337 24.81 -0.39 24.76
N ASN A 338 24.45 0.01 23.54
CA ASN A 338 23.29 -0.57 22.86
C ASN A 338 23.68 -1.94 22.28
N GLN A 339 23.51 -2.98 23.10
CA GLN A 339 23.82 -4.36 22.76
C GLN A 339 23.10 -4.85 21.50
N GLY A 340 21.92 -4.29 21.19
CA GLY A 340 21.20 -4.56 19.96
C GLY A 340 21.93 -4.07 18.71
N GLN A 341 22.56 -2.89 18.75
CA GLN A 341 23.33 -2.35 17.63
C GLN A 341 24.67 -3.06 17.44
N ILE A 342 25.33 -3.43 18.55
CA ILE A 342 26.55 -4.24 18.50
C ILE A 342 26.25 -5.61 17.88
N ALA A 343 25.14 -6.24 18.28
CA ALA A 343 24.70 -7.48 17.67
C ALA A 343 24.36 -7.32 16.19
N ALA A 344 23.65 -6.25 15.81
CA ALA A 344 23.36 -5.96 14.40
C ALA A 344 24.65 -5.79 13.58
N ASN A 345 25.66 -5.11 14.13
CA ASN A 345 26.95 -4.98 13.46
C ASN A 345 27.67 -6.32 13.27
N TYR A 346 27.66 -7.19 14.27
CA TYR A 346 28.19 -8.54 14.09
C TYR A 346 27.43 -9.32 13.01
N ILE A 347 26.12 -9.15 12.86
CA ILE A 347 25.37 -9.74 11.75
C ILE A 347 25.88 -9.17 10.41
N TYR A 348 26.06 -7.86 10.30
CA TYR A 348 26.56 -7.23 9.06
C TYR A 348 27.99 -7.68 8.71
N GLN A 349 28.89 -7.78 9.70
CA GLN A 349 30.23 -8.33 9.49
C GLN A 349 30.15 -9.78 9.02
N GLY A 350 29.28 -10.59 9.62
CA GLY A 350 28.99 -11.94 9.16
C GLY A 350 28.52 -11.97 7.70
N ASP A 351 27.57 -11.11 7.33
CA ASP A 351 27.03 -11.04 5.96
C ASP A 351 28.11 -10.66 4.93
N ILE A 352 28.96 -9.66 5.23
CA ILE A 352 30.08 -9.26 4.35
C ILE A 352 31.07 -10.42 4.15
N VAL A 353 31.42 -11.11 5.24
CA VAL A 353 32.36 -12.24 5.22
C VAL A 353 31.76 -13.46 4.51
N MET A 354 30.44 -13.67 4.61
CA MET A 354 29.71 -14.68 3.84
C MET A 354 29.77 -14.41 2.33
N GLU A 355 29.63 -13.16 1.90
CA GLU A 355 29.76 -12.78 0.49
C GLU A 355 31.20 -12.96 -0.03
N GLN A 356 32.19 -12.85 0.85
CA GLN A 356 33.59 -13.24 0.56
C GLN A 356 33.83 -14.75 0.59
N ASN A 357 32.79 -15.56 0.78
CA ASN A 357 32.83 -17.02 0.82
C ASN A 357 33.62 -17.61 2.01
N LYS A 358 33.83 -16.85 3.09
CA LYS A 358 34.56 -17.26 4.30
C LYS A 358 33.62 -17.73 5.39
N MET A 359 33.03 -18.91 5.19
CA MET A 359 31.90 -19.42 5.99
C MET A 359 32.21 -19.54 7.50
N ASP A 360 33.38 -20.06 7.88
CA ASP A 360 33.73 -20.27 9.29
C ASP A 360 33.92 -18.95 10.06
N GLU A 361 34.46 -17.93 9.39
CA GLU A 361 34.63 -16.60 9.98
C GLU A 361 33.28 -15.90 10.15
N ALA A 362 32.38 -16.02 9.17
CA ALA A 362 31.02 -15.50 9.29
C ALA A 362 30.24 -16.16 10.44
N LEU A 363 30.41 -17.47 10.64
CA LEU A 363 29.78 -18.20 11.73
C LEU A 363 30.16 -17.62 13.10
N ILE A 364 31.43 -17.26 13.30
CA ILE A 364 31.91 -16.63 14.54
C ILE A 364 31.18 -15.30 14.79
N PHE A 365 30.99 -14.48 13.76
CA PHE A 365 30.29 -13.21 13.88
C PHE A 365 28.81 -13.41 14.21
N TYR A 366 28.10 -14.29 13.52
CA TYR A 366 26.70 -14.58 13.84
C TYR A 366 26.52 -15.17 15.24
N GLN A 367 27.44 -16.01 15.71
CA GLN A 367 27.41 -16.54 17.08
C GLN A 367 27.63 -15.44 18.13
N LYS A 368 28.54 -14.49 17.89
CA LYS A 368 28.71 -13.31 18.75
C LYS A 368 27.44 -12.47 18.81
N ALA A 369 26.80 -12.23 17.67
CA ALA A 369 25.52 -11.52 17.62
C ALA A 369 24.45 -12.25 18.44
N LEU A 370 24.29 -13.55 18.21
CA LEU A 370 23.29 -14.37 18.89
C LEU A 370 23.48 -14.38 20.42
N ALA A 371 24.73 -14.52 20.88
CA ALA A 371 25.06 -14.49 22.30
C ALA A 371 24.64 -13.18 22.97
N LEU A 372 24.84 -12.04 22.30
CA LEU A 372 24.38 -10.74 22.79
C LEU A 372 22.86 -10.63 22.80
N LEU A 373 22.20 -11.03 21.71
CA LEU A 373 20.74 -10.90 21.57
C LEU A 373 19.99 -11.74 22.62
N ILE A 374 20.45 -12.97 22.88
CA ILE A 374 19.82 -13.86 23.87
C ILE A 374 19.90 -13.29 25.30
N VAL A 375 21.00 -12.58 25.63
CA VAL A 375 21.19 -12.00 26.97
C VAL A 375 20.34 -10.73 27.17
N HIS A 376 20.12 -9.95 26.12
CA HIS A 376 19.59 -8.59 26.24
C HIS A 376 18.18 -8.39 25.69
N LEU A 377 17.63 -9.34 24.92
CA LEU A 377 16.30 -9.22 24.33
C LEU A 377 15.36 -10.33 24.83
N PRO A 378 14.04 -10.10 24.80
CA PRO A 378 13.06 -11.15 25.02
C PRO A 378 13.29 -12.33 24.06
N SER A 379 13.04 -13.56 24.51
CA SER A 379 13.23 -14.77 23.70
C SER A 379 12.41 -14.80 22.41
N THR A 380 11.36 -14.00 22.33
CA THR A 380 10.45 -13.86 21.17
C THR A 380 10.88 -12.76 20.19
N HIS A 381 12.03 -12.11 20.42
CA HIS A 381 12.47 -11.00 19.57
C HIS A 381 12.94 -11.49 18.20
N SER A 382 12.43 -10.87 17.13
CA SER A 382 12.66 -11.29 15.74
C SER A 382 14.14 -11.33 15.32
N SER A 383 14.98 -10.43 15.84
CA SER A 383 16.43 -10.47 15.61
C SER A 383 17.09 -11.79 16.01
N ILE A 384 16.58 -12.48 17.02
CA ILE A 384 17.08 -13.80 17.43
C ILE A 384 16.78 -14.82 16.33
N ALA A 385 15.54 -14.85 15.83
CA ALA A 385 15.14 -15.72 14.73
C ALA A 385 15.98 -15.47 13.47
N HIS A 386 16.17 -14.20 13.10
CA HIS A 386 16.96 -13.83 11.92
C HIS A 386 18.41 -14.31 12.04
N THR A 387 19.00 -14.21 13.23
CA THR A 387 20.36 -14.68 13.49
C THR A 387 20.48 -16.19 13.39
N TYR A 388 19.49 -16.94 13.92
CA TYR A 388 19.42 -18.40 13.69
C TYR A 388 19.34 -18.76 12.21
N SER A 389 18.51 -18.05 11.43
CA SER A 389 18.42 -18.25 9.98
C SER A 389 19.76 -18.00 9.28
N ARG A 390 20.49 -16.93 9.65
CA ARG A 390 21.84 -16.67 9.11
C ARG A 390 22.81 -17.82 9.39
N ILE A 391 22.84 -18.33 10.62
CA ILE A 391 23.66 -19.50 11.00
C ILE A 391 23.25 -20.73 10.20
N ALA A 392 21.94 -20.98 10.04
CA ALA A 392 21.41 -22.09 9.25
C ALA A 392 21.88 -22.04 7.79
N HIS A 393 21.91 -20.84 7.20
CA HIS A 393 22.44 -20.64 5.85
C HIS A 393 23.94 -20.98 5.75
N VAL A 394 24.73 -20.66 6.78
CA VAL A 394 26.15 -21.05 6.84
C VAL A 394 26.27 -22.56 6.83
N TYR A 395 25.58 -23.26 7.74
CA TYR A 395 25.62 -24.72 7.80
C TYR A 395 25.15 -25.39 6.51
N ARG A 396 24.09 -24.86 5.88
CA ARG A 396 23.64 -25.35 4.57
C ARG A 396 24.72 -25.18 3.49
N LYS A 397 25.42 -24.05 3.44
CA LYS A 397 26.54 -23.85 2.49
C LYS A 397 27.74 -24.75 2.80
N GLN A 398 27.88 -25.21 4.04
CA GLN A 398 28.86 -26.21 4.47
C GLN A 398 28.39 -27.65 4.30
N GLU A 399 27.22 -27.89 3.69
CA GLU A 399 26.60 -29.22 3.54
C GLU A 399 26.28 -29.94 4.87
N LYS A 400 26.22 -29.19 5.98
CA LYS A 400 25.79 -29.65 7.31
C LYS A 400 24.27 -29.52 7.42
N ILE A 401 23.56 -30.46 6.80
CA ILE A 401 22.12 -30.36 6.56
C ILE A 401 21.32 -30.46 7.86
N GLU A 402 21.69 -31.35 8.77
CA GLU A 402 21.05 -31.54 10.07
C GLU A 402 21.21 -30.33 10.97
N GLU A 403 22.40 -29.75 11.07
CA GLU A 403 22.65 -28.53 11.85
C GLU A 403 21.93 -27.32 11.24
N ALA A 404 21.84 -27.24 9.91
CA ALA A 404 21.05 -26.21 9.24
C ALA A 404 19.56 -26.34 9.58
N LEU A 405 19.03 -27.56 9.57
CA LEU A 405 17.63 -27.85 9.92
C LEU A 405 17.33 -27.42 11.36
N GLU A 406 18.17 -27.80 12.32
CA GLU A 406 18.01 -27.44 13.74
C GLU A 406 17.95 -25.91 13.91
N MET A 407 18.82 -25.16 13.21
CA MET A 407 18.83 -23.70 13.31
C MET A 407 17.59 -23.06 12.66
N PHE A 408 17.10 -23.57 11.53
CA PHE A 408 15.84 -23.09 10.95
C PHE A 408 14.64 -23.41 11.84
N GLU A 409 14.60 -24.57 12.51
CA GLU A 409 13.55 -24.92 13.47
C GLU A 409 13.55 -23.97 14.67
N LYS A 410 14.73 -23.63 15.22
CA LYS A 410 14.86 -22.61 16.27
C LYS A 410 14.37 -21.23 15.81
N SER A 411 14.72 -20.84 14.58
CA SER A 411 14.21 -19.61 13.97
C SER A 411 12.69 -19.61 13.87
N LEU A 412 12.10 -20.72 13.39
CA LEU A 412 10.66 -20.87 13.27
C LEU A 412 9.95 -20.77 14.63
N SER A 413 10.48 -21.44 15.66
CA SER A 413 9.92 -21.39 17.02
C SER A 413 9.84 -19.96 17.54
N VAL A 414 10.91 -19.18 17.41
CA VAL A 414 10.93 -17.77 17.84
C VAL A 414 9.91 -16.93 17.06
N LEU A 415 9.79 -17.16 15.75
CA LEU A 415 8.84 -16.41 14.91
C LEU A 415 7.38 -16.73 15.28
N VAL A 416 7.05 -18.00 15.53
CA VAL A 416 5.69 -18.43 15.91
C VAL A 416 5.29 -17.85 17.27
N ASP A 417 6.22 -17.82 18.24
CA ASP A 417 5.96 -17.28 19.58
C ASP A 417 5.82 -15.73 19.58
N SER A 418 6.24 -15.05 18.51
CA SER A 418 6.26 -13.59 18.44
C SER A 418 4.90 -12.91 18.14
N SER A 419 3.77 -13.62 18.24
CA SER A 419 2.40 -13.13 17.93
C SER A 419 2.17 -12.68 16.47
N ALA A 420 3.19 -12.74 15.60
CA ALA A 420 3.12 -12.31 14.20
C ALA A 420 2.72 -13.48 13.27
N ALA A 421 1.57 -14.11 13.53
CA ALA A 421 1.15 -15.40 12.98
C ALA A 421 1.05 -15.54 11.44
N ASN A 422 1.40 -14.53 10.64
CA ASN A 422 1.38 -14.56 9.17
C ASN A 422 2.52 -13.73 8.53
N HIS A 423 3.66 -13.52 9.21
CA HIS A 423 4.77 -12.75 8.63
C HIS A 423 5.43 -13.53 7.46
N PRO A 424 5.80 -12.87 6.34
CA PRO A 424 6.48 -13.53 5.20
C PRO A 424 7.72 -14.35 5.59
N SER A 425 8.39 -13.97 6.68
CA SER A 425 9.53 -14.72 7.25
C SER A 425 9.16 -16.13 7.70
N ILE A 426 7.95 -16.37 8.22
CA ILE A 426 7.49 -17.70 8.65
C ILE A 426 7.38 -18.63 7.45
N SER A 427 6.73 -18.16 6.38
CA SER A 427 6.65 -18.88 5.10
C SER A 427 8.04 -19.20 4.53
N ALA A 428 8.94 -18.22 4.52
CA ALA A 428 10.31 -18.41 4.05
C ALA A 428 11.05 -19.49 4.86
N THR A 429 10.92 -19.49 6.20
CA THR A 429 11.54 -20.50 7.06
C THR A 429 10.95 -21.89 6.84
N HIS A 430 9.62 -22.03 6.72
CA HIS A 430 8.98 -23.31 6.37
C HIS A 430 9.51 -23.86 5.04
N ARG A 431 9.72 -23.01 4.03
CA ARG A 431 10.31 -23.45 2.76
C ARG A 431 11.74 -23.97 2.90
N HIS A 432 12.56 -23.29 3.71
CA HIS A 432 13.92 -23.75 3.97
C HIS A 432 13.92 -25.11 4.67
N ILE A 433 13.08 -25.29 5.70
CA ILE A 433 12.88 -26.56 6.39
C ILE A 433 12.40 -27.65 5.42
N SER A 434 11.37 -27.38 4.63
CA SER A 434 10.83 -28.30 3.60
C SER A 434 11.92 -28.78 2.65
N THR A 435 12.78 -27.88 2.18
CA THR A 435 13.88 -28.23 1.27
C THR A 435 14.92 -29.12 1.95
N LEU A 436 15.29 -28.80 3.20
CA LEU A 436 16.28 -29.59 3.93
C LEU A 436 15.75 -30.98 4.30
N LEU A 437 14.48 -31.08 4.71
CA LEU A 437 13.83 -32.35 4.99
C LEU A 437 13.74 -33.24 3.75
N TRP A 438 13.46 -32.66 2.59
CA TRP A 438 13.48 -33.39 1.32
C TRP A 438 14.90 -33.94 1.00
N ILE A 439 15.95 -33.14 1.21
CA ILE A 439 17.35 -33.61 1.06
C ILE A 439 17.65 -34.77 2.02
N LEU A 440 17.09 -34.75 3.22
CA LEU A 440 17.20 -35.82 4.22
C LEU A 440 16.27 -37.00 3.98
N THR A 441 15.53 -37.05 2.86
CA THR A 441 14.53 -38.09 2.54
C THR A 441 13.40 -38.21 3.58
N ARG A 442 13.13 -37.12 4.32
CA ARG A 442 12.01 -36.98 5.28
C ARG A 442 10.80 -36.37 4.58
N ASP A 443 10.35 -37.12 3.57
CA ASP A 443 9.37 -36.74 2.55
C ASP A 443 8.04 -36.18 3.08
N GLU A 444 7.39 -36.89 4.00
CA GLU A 444 6.07 -36.48 4.52
C GLU A 444 6.17 -35.17 5.34
N GLU A 445 7.27 -35.00 6.07
CA GLU A 445 7.56 -33.77 6.81
C GLU A 445 7.92 -32.61 5.86
N ALA A 446 8.69 -32.89 4.81
CA ALA A 446 9.00 -31.93 3.77
C ALA A 446 7.72 -31.38 3.10
N LEU A 447 6.76 -32.26 2.79
CA LEU A 447 5.47 -31.87 2.25
C LEU A 447 4.64 -31.07 3.26
N HIS A 448 4.64 -31.47 4.53
CA HIS A 448 3.94 -30.72 5.58
C HIS A 448 4.42 -29.27 5.66
N HIS A 449 5.73 -29.04 5.75
CA HIS A 449 6.29 -27.69 5.78
C HIS A 449 6.08 -26.93 4.46
N GLY A 450 6.11 -27.61 3.31
CA GLY A 450 5.79 -27.01 2.01
C GLY A 450 4.36 -26.48 1.93
N LEU A 451 3.39 -27.24 2.47
CA LEU A 451 1.98 -26.83 2.54
C LEU A 451 1.76 -25.66 3.51
N GLN A 452 2.46 -25.63 4.65
CA GLN A 452 2.40 -24.49 5.58
C GLN A 452 2.88 -23.19 4.92
N ALA A 453 4.01 -23.24 4.19
CA ALA A 453 4.50 -22.08 3.44
C ALA A 453 3.48 -21.60 2.39
N LEU A 454 2.90 -22.52 1.61
CA LEU A 454 1.88 -22.21 0.61
C LEU A 454 0.64 -21.56 1.24
N GLN A 455 0.17 -22.06 2.38
CA GLN A 455 -1.01 -21.55 3.06
C GLN A 455 -0.80 -20.12 3.59
N ILE A 456 0.38 -19.83 4.13
CA ILE A 456 0.73 -18.48 4.62
C ILE A 456 0.85 -17.50 3.44
N ASP A 457 1.51 -17.92 2.35
CA ASP A 457 1.64 -17.09 1.13
C ASP A 457 0.27 -16.85 0.47
N ALA A 458 -0.64 -17.82 0.46
CA ALA A 458 -2.00 -17.67 -0.07
C ALA A 458 -2.84 -16.61 0.67
N ASN A 459 -2.56 -16.41 1.96
CA ASN A 459 -3.24 -15.41 2.78
C ASN A 459 -2.66 -14.00 2.62
N THR A 460 -1.49 -13.87 1.98
CA THR A 460 -0.73 -12.60 1.91
C THR A 460 -0.50 -12.11 0.48
N LEU A 461 -0.42 -12.99 -0.51
CA LEU A 461 -0.16 -12.68 -1.91
C LEU A 461 -1.41 -12.93 -2.78
N HIS A 462 -1.55 -12.15 -3.86
CA HIS A 462 -2.57 -12.43 -4.87
C HIS A 462 -2.26 -13.74 -5.62
N LEU A 463 -3.30 -14.46 -6.06
CA LEU A 463 -3.18 -15.75 -6.77
C LEU A 463 -2.30 -15.67 -8.04
N ASP A 464 -2.26 -14.52 -8.69
CA ASP A 464 -1.48 -14.27 -9.90
C ASP A 464 0.00 -13.90 -9.63
N ASP A 465 0.44 -13.86 -8.37
CA ASP A 465 1.82 -13.55 -8.00
C ASP A 465 2.78 -14.67 -8.49
N PRO A 466 3.87 -14.34 -9.22
CA PRO A 466 4.87 -15.32 -9.64
C PRO A 466 5.46 -16.15 -8.49
N GLN A 467 5.54 -15.59 -7.28
CA GLN A 467 5.97 -16.32 -6.10
C GLN A 467 4.97 -17.39 -5.70
N MET A 468 3.67 -17.09 -5.73
CA MET A 468 2.61 -18.05 -5.42
C MET A 468 2.64 -19.25 -6.37
N LYS A 469 2.86 -19.01 -7.67
CA LYS A 469 3.05 -20.08 -8.65
C LYS A 469 4.24 -20.98 -8.32
N ARG A 470 5.41 -20.39 -7.98
CA ARG A 470 6.60 -21.16 -7.58
C ARG A 470 6.34 -22.02 -6.33
N ARG A 471 5.51 -21.54 -5.39
CA ARG A 471 5.13 -22.33 -4.20
C ARG A 471 4.31 -23.54 -4.58
N GLN A 472 3.32 -23.34 -5.44
CA GLN A 472 2.47 -24.42 -5.93
C GLN A 472 3.30 -25.48 -6.67
N ASP A 473 4.20 -25.04 -7.57
CA ASP A 473 5.09 -25.92 -8.32
C ASP A 473 5.99 -26.78 -7.40
N TRP A 474 6.48 -26.21 -6.29
CA TRP A 474 7.28 -26.93 -5.29
C TRP A 474 6.48 -28.01 -4.55
N VAL A 475 5.26 -27.68 -4.12
CA VAL A 475 4.37 -28.66 -3.46
C VAL A 475 3.98 -29.79 -4.41
N ASP A 476 3.70 -29.46 -5.67
CA ASP A 476 3.36 -30.45 -6.70
C ASP A 476 4.57 -31.30 -7.12
N PHE A 477 5.78 -30.74 -7.06
CA PHE A 477 7.01 -31.53 -7.16
C PHE A 477 7.13 -32.54 -6.01
N LEU A 478 7.03 -32.09 -4.76
CA LEU A 478 7.11 -33.00 -3.59
C LEU A 478 6.05 -34.09 -3.65
N ARG A 479 4.80 -33.77 -4.00
CA ARG A 479 3.73 -34.79 -4.13
C ARG A 479 4.06 -35.88 -5.14
N ARG A 480 4.65 -35.51 -6.28
CA ARG A 480 5.07 -36.47 -7.32
C ARG A 480 6.22 -37.32 -6.84
N ASP A 481 7.26 -36.71 -6.28
CA ASP A 481 8.45 -37.43 -5.81
C ASP A 481 8.11 -38.43 -4.69
N ILE A 482 7.22 -38.05 -3.77
CA ILE A 482 6.71 -38.93 -2.70
C ILE A 482 5.91 -40.11 -3.27
N HIS A 483 5.11 -39.86 -4.31
CA HIS A 483 4.36 -40.91 -5.00
C HIS A 483 5.33 -41.90 -5.68
N ASP A 484 6.31 -41.38 -6.41
CA ASP A 484 7.31 -42.19 -7.11
C ASP A 484 8.22 -42.97 -6.14
N HIS A 485 8.53 -42.40 -4.96
CA HIS A 485 9.27 -43.09 -3.91
C HIS A 485 8.44 -44.23 -3.28
N LYS A 486 7.14 -44.01 -3.01
CA LYS A 486 6.23 -45.04 -2.51
C LYS A 486 6.05 -46.18 -3.53
N CYS A 487 5.86 -45.87 -4.82
CA CYS A 487 5.77 -46.89 -5.87
C CYS A 487 7.04 -47.74 -5.95
N ARG A 488 8.23 -47.14 -5.87
CA ARG A 488 9.51 -47.90 -5.84
C ARG A 488 9.64 -48.82 -4.63
N LEU A 489 9.10 -48.43 -3.47
CA LEU A 489 9.11 -49.28 -2.28
C LEU A 489 8.11 -50.45 -2.39
N GLU A 490 6.95 -50.22 -3.01
CA GLU A 490 5.93 -51.26 -3.25
C GLU A 490 6.35 -52.26 -4.33
N GLU A 491 7.06 -51.81 -5.37
CA GLU A 491 7.67 -52.69 -6.38
C GLU A 491 8.79 -53.55 -5.78
N ASN A 492 9.65 -52.95 -4.95
CA ASN A 492 10.71 -53.71 -4.26
C ASN A 492 10.15 -54.67 -3.19
N SER A 493 9.04 -54.35 -2.52
CA SER A 493 8.43 -55.26 -1.53
C SER A 493 7.76 -56.46 -2.18
N HIS A 494 7.20 -56.30 -3.39
CA HIS A 494 6.68 -57.42 -4.18
C HIS A 494 7.79 -58.39 -4.63
N ASP A 495 9.01 -57.90 -4.91
CA ASP A 495 10.16 -58.75 -5.22
C ASP A 495 10.66 -59.55 -3.99
N TRP A 496 10.59 -58.98 -2.78
CA TRP A 496 10.88 -59.73 -1.53
C TRP A 496 9.83 -60.79 -1.21
N ASP A 497 8.54 -60.51 -1.46
CA ASP A 497 7.47 -61.49 -1.28
C ASP A 497 7.56 -62.63 -2.30
N GLN A 498 8.00 -62.36 -3.54
CA GLN A 498 8.28 -63.40 -4.53
C GLN A 498 9.53 -64.24 -4.20
N LEU A 499 10.59 -63.65 -3.63
CA LEU A 499 11.77 -64.38 -3.18
C LEU A 499 11.49 -65.24 -1.92
N SER A 500 10.57 -64.83 -1.05
CA SER A 500 10.16 -65.63 0.13
C SER A 500 9.37 -66.91 -0.21
N GLN A 501 8.81 -66.99 -1.43
CA GLN A 501 8.13 -68.19 -1.93
C GLN A 501 9.07 -69.25 -2.52
N PHE A 502 10.38 -68.97 -2.59
CA PHE A 502 11.40 -69.92 -3.07
C PHE A 502 12.22 -70.60 -1.96
N ASP A 503 11.98 -70.28 -0.67
CA ASP A 503 12.64 -70.88 0.50
C ASP A 503 11.69 -71.71 1.41
N MET A 504 10.60 -72.24 0.86
CA MET A 504 9.84 -73.39 1.41
C MET A 504 9.82 -74.52 0.38
#